data_AF-A0AAJ5UIB8-F1
#
_entry.id   AF-A0AAJ5UIB8-F1
#
_cell.length_a   1.000
_cell.length_b   1.000
_cell.length_c   1.000
_cell.angle_alpha   90.00
_cell.angle_beta   90.00
_cell.angle_gamma   90.00
#
_symmetry.space_group_name_H-M   'P 1'
#
loop_
_entity.id
_entity.type
_entity.pdbx_description
1 polymer ?
#
loop_
_entity_poly.entity_id
_entity_poly.type
_entity_poly.pdbx_seq_one_letter_code
_entity_poly.pdbx_strand_id
1 'polypeptide(L)'
;MSAKKVVAFRLTEVAAKRLLAQISVDSANVIFTGHAVKQMKKRRITRIQVLNCLKKGSITEPPCLDHRGMWKATIERRTCGESI
;
A
#
# COMPACT_ATOMS: atom_id res chain seq x y z
N MET A 1 0.18 13.44 -35.72
CA MET A 1 -0.36 12.85 -34.47
C MET A 1 0.78 12.13 -33.76
N SER A 2 1.24 12.61 -32.61
CA SER A 2 2.36 11.98 -31.89
C SER A 2 1.87 10.72 -31.19
N ALA A 3 2.47 9.56 -31.50
CA ALA A 3 2.11 8.29 -30.89
C ALA A 3 2.30 8.39 -29.36
N LYS A 4 1.25 8.10 -28.59
CA LYS A 4 1.32 7.97 -27.13
C LYS A 4 2.40 6.94 -26.81
N LYS A 5 3.51 7.41 -26.24
CA LYS A 5 4.65 6.56 -25.85
C LYS A 5 4.18 5.64 -24.72
N VAL A 6 3.88 4.38 -25.02
CA VAL A 6 3.55 3.37 -24.01
C VAL A 6 4.84 3.01 -23.30
N VAL A 7 5.05 3.58 -22.12
CA VAL A 7 6.20 3.27 -21.26
C VAL A 7 5.78 2.17 -20.29
N ALA A 8 6.60 1.13 -20.15
CA ALA A 8 6.39 0.12 -19.14
C ALA A 8 6.38 0.76 -17.75
N PHE A 9 5.25 0.69 -17.05
CA PHE A 9 5.13 1.23 -15.70
C PHE A 9 5.91 0.33 -14.74
N ARG A 10 7.12 0.78 -14.36
CA ARG A 10 7.94 0.14 -13.34
C ARG A 10 7.73 0.85 -12.00
N LEU A 11 7.08 0.18 -11.06
CA LEU A 11 6.87 0.73 -9.73
C LEU A 11 8.13 0.55 -8.89
N THR A 12 8.96 1.59 -8.81
CA THR A 12 10.10 1.62 -7.89
C THR A 12 9.62 1.86 -6.46
N GLU A 13 10.44 1.51 -5.45
CA GLU A 13 10.09 1.77 -4.04
C GLU A 13 9.78 3.25 -3.76
N VAL A 14 10.57 4.16 -4.34
CA VAL A 14 10.36 5.61 -4.20
C VAL A 14 9.04 6.03 -4.82
N ALA A 15 8.71 5.50 -6.01
CA ALA A 15 7.45 5.78 -6.68
C ALA A 15 6.26 5.20 -5.90
N ALA A 16 6.39 3.96 -5.40
CA ALA A 16 5.39 3.31 -4.56
C ALA A 16 5.10 4.14 -3.31
N LYS A 17 6.14 4.55 -2.57
CA LYS A 17 5.99 5.35 -1.36
C LYS A 17 5.28 6.68 -1.63
N ARG A 18 5.61 7.35 -2.73
CA ARG A 18 4.93 8.59 -3.16
C ARG A 18 3.46 8.35 -3.48
N LEU A 19 3.14 7.31 -4.24
CA LEU A 19 1.77 6.95 -4.59
C LEU A 19 0.94 6.57 -3.35
N LEU A 20 1.50 5.74 -2.46
CA LEU A 20 0.85 5.34 -1.22
C LEU A 20 0.57 6.54 -0.31
N ALA A 21 1.51 7.48 -0.20
CA ALA A 21 1.32 8.72 0.54
C ALA A 21 0.21 9.60 -0.05
N GLN A 22 0.07 9.65 -1.38
CA GLN A 22 -1.01 10.39 -2.06
C GLN A 22 -2.37 9.73 -1.88
N ILE A 23 -2.43 8.41 -2.11
CA ILE A 23 -3.66 7.61 -2.00
C ILE A 23 -4.20 7.62 -0.57
N SER A 24 -3.31 7.54 0.43
CA SER A 24 -3.69 7.51 1.85
C SER A 24 -4.19 8.85 2.41
N VAL A 25 -4.10 9.96 1.66
CA VAL A 25 -4.71 11.23 2.06
C VAL A 25 -6.23 11.12 2.08
N ASP A 26 -6.81 10.44 1.09
CA ASP A 26 -8.24 10.22 1.01
C ASP A 26 -8.55 8.72 1.20
N SER A 27 -9.22 8.43 2.31
CA SER A 27 -9.62 7.07 2.66
C SER A 27 -10.52 6.38 1.62
N ALA A 28 -11.21 7.14 0.75
CA ALA A 28 -12.05 6.59 -0.31
C ALA A 28 -11.22 5.84 -1.38
N ASN A 29 -9.93 6.19 -1.52
CA ASN A 29 -9.03 5.52 -2.46
C ASN A 29 -8.45 4.21 -1.89
N VAL A 30 -8.74 3.87 -0.63
CA VAL A 30 -8.24 2.66 0.04
C VAL A 30 -9.37 1.65 0.23
N ILE A 31 -9.32 0.59 -0.57
CA ILE A 31 -10.31 -0.49 -0.54
C ILE A 31 -9.78 -1.65 0.29
N PHE A 32 -10.53 -2.04 1.32
CA PHE A 32 -10.21 -3.18 2.17
C PHE A 32 -10.94 -4.43 1.67
N THR A 33 -10.19 -5.51 1.41
CA THR A 33 -10.78 -6.81 1.08
C THR A 33 -11.43 -7.45 2.32
N GLY A 34 -12.37 -8.38 2.11
CA GLY A 34 -12.98 -9.13 3.22
C GLY A 34 -11.96 -9.89 4.06
N HIS A 35 -10.92 -10.43 3.43
CA HIS A 35 -9.81 -11.06 4.14
C HIS A 35 -9.05 -10.07 5.03
N ALA A 36 -8.72 -8.88 4.51
CA ALA A 36 -8.03 -7.84 5.28
C ALA A 36 -8.85 -7.41 6.50
N VAL A 37 -10.16 -7.16 6.33
CA VAL A 37 -11.05 -6.80 7.45
C VAL A 37 -11.09 -7.89 8.52
N LYS A 38 -11.12 -9.17 8.13
CA LYS A 38 -11.07 -10.30 9.07
C LYS A 38 -9.77 -10.34 9.86
N GLN A 39 -8.63 -10.11 9.21
CA GLN A 39 -7.32 -10.08 9.88
C GLN A 39 -7.18 -8.88 10.82
N MET A 40 -7.65 -7.70 10.39
CA MET A 40 -7.68 -6.50 11.21
C MET A 40 -8.44 -6.71 12.51
N LYS A 41 -9.64 -7.33 12.45
CA LYS A 41 -10.42 -7.66 13.65
C LYS A 41 -9.68 -8.60 14.61
N LYS A 42 -9.01 -9.63 14.09
CA LYS A 42 -8.23 -10.58 14.91
C LYS A 42 -7.08 -9.91 15.64
N ARG A 43 -6.40 -8.97 14.98
CA ARG A 43 -5.23 -8.24 15.50
C ARG A 43 -5.58 -6.95 16.23
N ARG A 44 -6.87 -6.62 16.34
CA ARG A 44 -7.36 -5.34 16.90
C ARG A 44 -6.78 -4.10 16.21
N ILE A 45 -6.52 -4.21 14.90
CA ILE A 45 -6.00 -3.12 14.07
C ILE A 45 -7.18 -2.33 13.49
N THR A 46 -7.17 -1.02 13.73
CA THR A 46 -8.17 -0.09 13.21
C THR A 46 -7.85 0.37 11.78
N ARG A 47 -8.85 0.84 11.04
CA ARG A 47 -8.64 1.44 9.72
C ARG A 47 -7.69 2.64 9.76
N ILE A 48 -7.79 3.45 10.81
CA ILE A 48 -6.94 4.63 11.01
C ILE A 48 -5.47 4.21 11.18
N GLN A 49 -5.20 3.11 11.90
CA GLN A 49 -3.85 2.55 12.01
C GLN A 49 -3.30 2.09 10.66
N VAL A 50 -4.11 1.43 9.83
CA VAL A 50 -3.70 1.03 8.48
C VAL A 50 -3.41 2.25 7.60
N LEU A 51 -4.30 3.24 7.56
CA LEU A 51 -4.09 4.48 6.79
C LEU A 51 -2.82 5.22 7.23
N ASN A 52 -2.56 5.26 8.54
CA ASN A 52 -1.30 5.81 9.07
C ASN A 52 -0.08 4.99 8.66
N CYS A 53 -0.20 3.65 8.59
CA CYS A 53 0.86 2.77 8.08
C CYS A 53 1.13 3.05 6.59
N LEU A 54 0.10 3.19 5.76
CA LEU A 54 0.26 3.55 4.34
C LEU A 54 0.92 4.92 4.15
N LYS A 55 0.62 5.89 5.03
CA LYS A 55 1.15 7.26 4.94
C LYS A 55 2.59 7.39 5.45
N LYS A 56 2.94 6.68 6.53
CA LYS A 56 4.20 6.89 7.29
C LYS A 56 5.09 5.65 7.41
N GLY A 57 4.63 4.50 6.92
CA GLY A 57 5.35 3.23 7.01
C GLY A 57 6.57 3.16 6.10
N SER A 58 7.32 2.08 6.28
CA SER A 58 8.45 1.71 5.44
C SER A 58 8.11 0.46 4.63
N ILE A 59 8.55 0.44 3.37
CA ILE A 59 8.46 -0.75 2.53
C ILE A 59 9.47 -1.76 3.06
N THR A 60 9.01 -2.95 3.44
CA THR A 60 9.88 -4.06 3.90
C THR A 60 10.19 -5.03 2.78
N GLU A 61 9.26 -5.20 1.84
CA GLU A 61 9.47 -5.97 0.61
C GLU A 61 9.26 -5.06 -0.61
N PRO A 62 10.24 -4.99 -1.53
CA PRO A 62 10.14 -4.16 -2.72
C PRO A 62 8.87 -4.47 -3.53
N PRO A 63 8.26 -3.47 -4.19
CA PRO A 63 7.10 -3.71 -5.02
C PRO A 63 7.39 -4.76 -6.09
N CYS A 64 6.55 -5.80 -6.13
CA CYS A 64 6.66 -6.92 -7.06
C CYS A 64 5.34 -7.14 -7.80
N LEU A 65 5.42 -7.80 -8.95
CA LEU A 65 4.24 -8.23 -9.68
C LEU A 65 3.77 -9.57 -9.13
N ASP A 66 2.49 -9.66 -8.80
CA ASP A 66 1.84 -10.91 -8.48
C ASP A 66 1.62 -11.76 -9.75
N HIS A 67 1.20 -13.01 -9.57
CA HIS A 67 0.93 -13.96 -10.66
C HIS A 67 -0.12 -13.49 -11.69
N ARG A 68 -0.88 -12.43 -11.37
CA ARG A 68 -1.86 -11.78 -12.25
C ARG A 68 -1.34 -10.51 -12.92
N GLY A 69 -0.08 -10.14 -12.72
CA GLY A 69 0.51 -8.89 -13.21
C GLY A 69 0.05 -7.64 -12.45
N MET A 70 -0.49 -7.80 -11.23
CA MET A 70 -0.83 -6.67 -10.35
C MET A 70 0.35 -6.33 -9.44
N TRP A 71 0.58 -5.04 -9.20
CA TRP A 71 1.61 -4.59 -8.26
C TRP A 71 1.19 -4.87 -6.82
N LYS A 72 2.11 -5.46 -6.05
CA LYS A 72 1.99 -5.71 -4.62
C LYS A 72 3.24 -5.14 -3.93
N ALA A 73 3.04 -4.56 -2.75
CA ALA A 73 4.14 -4.12 -1.88
C ALA A 73 3.79 -4.42 -0.43
N THR A 74 4.80 -4.69 0.39
CA THR A 74 4.63 -4.93 1.83
C THR A 74 5.14 -3.72 2.58
N ILE A 75 4.31 -3.18 3.46
CA ILE A 75 4.59 -1.97 4.25
C ILE A 75 4.36 -2.34 5.70
N GLU A 76 5.30 -1.94 6.55
CA GLU A 76 5.19 -2.12 7.99
C GLU A 76 5.39 -0.80 8.71
N ARG A 77 4.72 -0.68 9.87
CA ARG A 77 4.96 0.41 10.80
C ARG A 77 4.82 -0.07 12.23
N ARG A 78 5.74 0.34 13.11
CA ARG A 78 5.58 0.14 14.55
C ARG A 78 4.82 1.31 15.19
N THR A 79 3.83 1.00 16.02
CA THR A 79 3.09 1.97 16.84
C THR A 79 2.93 1.41 18.25
N CYS A 80 3.32 2.17 19.27
CA CYS A 80 3.20 1.75 20.68
C CYS A 80 3.79 0.34 20.98
N GLY A 81 4.85 -0.05 20.25
CA GLY A 81 5.49 -1.37 20.40
C GLY A 81 4.90 -2.48 19.53
N GLU A 82 3.75 -2.27 18.88
CA GLU A 82 3.11 -3.24 17.98
C GLU A 82 3.42 -2.95 16.52
N SER A 83 3.66 -4.00 15.72
CA SER A 83 3.76 -3.89 14.27
C SER A 83 2.37 -3.92 13.63
N ILE A 84 2.10 -2.92 12.79
CA ILE A 84 0.90 -2.79 11.96
C ILE A 84 1.26 -3.08 10.51
#